data_AF-A0A834A8P0-F1
#
_entry.id   AF-A0A834A8P0-F1
#
_cell.length_a   1.000
_cell.length_b   1.000
_cell.length_c   1.000
_cell.angle_alpha   90.00
_cell.angle_beta   90.00
_cell.angle_gamma   90.00
#
_symmetry.space_group_name_H-M   'P 1'
#
loop_
_entity.id
_entity.type
_entity.pdbx_description
1 polymer ?
#
loop_
_entity_poly.entity_id
_entity_poly.type
_entity_poly.pdbx_seq_one_letter_code
_entity_poly.pdbx_strand_id
1 'polypeptide(L)'
;MITKFQEELPLYSFSPSDEARQVDLLAYIAKITEGVSDINSKNWANYENKTVKKITVVGGGELGVACTLAISAKGLADRLVLLDLSEGTKGGMMDLNIFNLPNVEISKDPSASAHSKVVIFTVNSLGNSQSYLDVVQRNVDMFRALVPALGHYSPNSVLLVASQPVEVMTYVTWKLSAFPATRVIGTGCNLDSQRLQYIITNVLKAQTSGKSVWVIGEQGEDKALLNLILQALYQDPLIYTLKFFLITSTPQ
;
A
#
# COMPACT_ATOMS: atom_id res chain seq x y z
N MET A 1 -22.45 -68.20 -7.16
CA MET A 1 -22.88 -67.61 -5.87
C MET A 1 -21.75 -66.66 -5.45
N ILE A 2 -21.55 -65.55 -6.15
CA ILE A 2 -22.09 -64.18 -5.92
C ILE A 2 -21.68 -63.61 -4.55
N THR A 3 -21.25 -62.34 -4.57
CA THR A 3 -20.90 -61.37 -3.50
C THR A 3 -19.40 -61.25 -3.19
N LYS A 4 -18.75 -60.08 -3.26
CA LYS A 4 -19.19 -58.68 -3.37
C LYS A 4 -18.09 -57.84 -4.03
N PHE A 5 -18.40 -57.26 -5.17
CA PHE A 5 -17.78 -56.03 -5.67
C PHE A 5 -18.42 -54.87 -4.89
N GLN A 6 -17.60 -54.08 -4.19
CA GLN A 6 -17.89 -52.68 -3.88
C GLN A 6 -16.54 -51.98 -3.74
N GLU A 7 -16.10 -51.41 -4.86
CA GLU A 7 -15.10 -50.35 -4.91
C GLU A 7 -15.68 -49.12 -4.19
N GLU A 8 -15.05 -48.68 -3.10
CA GLU A 8 -15.25 -47.30 -2.64
C GLU A 8 -14.26 -46.40 -3.39
N LEU A 9 -14.81 -45.45 -4.15
CA LEU A 9 -14.06 -44.41 -4.85
C LEU A 9 -13.44 -43.45 -3.82
N PRO A 10 -12.22 -42.93 -4.06
CA PRO A 10 -11.61 -41.96 -3.16
C PRO A 10 -12.44 -40.67 -3.12
N LEU A 11 -12.86 -40.28 -1.92
CA LEU A 11 -13.55 -39.04 -1.61
C LEU A 11 -12.74 -37.85 -2.16
N TYR A 12 -13.35 -37.15 -3.11
CA TYR A 12 -12.87 -35.88 -3.64
C TYR A 12 -12.87 -34.85 -2.51
N SER A 13 -11.71 -34.45 -2.01
CA SER A 13 -11.61 -33.32 -1.08
C SER A 13 -11.82 -32.03 -1.88
N PHE A 14 -12.98 -31.39 -1.68
CA PHE A 14 -13.29 -30.11 -2.31
C PHE A 14 -12.33 -29.02 -1.82
N SER A 15 -11.83 -28.21 -2.75
CA SER A 15 -11.04 -27.03 -2.42
C SER A 15 -11.96 -25.91 -1.91
N PRO A 16 -11.48 -24.93 -1.12
CA PRO A 16 -12.28 -23.78 -0.69
C PRO A 16 -12.87 -22.97 -1.84
N SER A 17 -12.31 -23.12 -3.06
CA SER A 17 -12.82 -22.49 -4.28
C SER A 17 -14.09 -23.16 -4.82
N ASP A 18 -14.31 -24.43 -4.49
CA ASP A 18 -15.45 -25.21 -4.96
C ASP A 18 -16.69 -25.02 -4.07
N GLU A 19 -16.50 -24.74 -2.77
CA GLU A 19 -17.60 -24.36 -1.87
C GLU A 19 -18.23 -23.02 -2.27
N ALA A 20 -17.40 -22.03 -2.62
CA ALA A 20 -17.87 -20.74 -3.13
C ALA A 20 -18.69 -20.91 -4.42
N ARG A 21 -18.21 -21.75 -5.35
CA ARG A 21 -18.91 -22.07 -6.60
C ARG A 21 -20.24 -22.78 -6.36
N GLN A 22 -20.32 -23.65 -5.35
CA GLN A 22 -21.54 -24.37 -5.02
C GLN A 22 -22.60 -23.45 -4.41
N VAL A 23 -22.21 -22.50 -3.57
CA VAL A 23 -23.11 -21.49 -3.01
C VAL A 23 -23.67 -20.57 -4.10
N ASP A 24 -22.85 -20.18 -5.08
CA ASP A 24 -23.28 -19.36 -6.22
C ASP A 24 -24.24 -20.11 -7.16
N LEU A 25 -24.00 -21.40 -7.42
CA LEU A 25 -24.90 -22.23 -8.21
C LEU A 25 -26.28 -22.39 -7.53
N LEU A 26 -26.30 -22.57 -6.21
CA LEU A 26 -27.54 -22.65 -5.45
C LEU A 26 -28.31 -21.32 -5.45
N ALA A 27 -27.61 -20.19 -5.34
CA ALA A 27 -28.20 -18.86 -5.44
C ALA A 27 -28.77 -18.57 -6.86
N TYR A 28 -28.12 -19.10 -7.90
CA TYR A 28 -28.60 -19.00 -9.29
C TYR A 28 -29.88 -19.82 -9.52
N ILE A 29 -29.90 -21.07 -9.05
CA ILE A 29 -31.08 -21.94 -9.15
C ILE A 29 -32.26 -21.30 -8.41
N ALA A 30 -32.03 -20.76 -7.20
CA ALA A 30 -33.06 -20.07 -6.42
C ALA A 30 -33.69 -18.89 -7.18
N LYS A 31 -32.88 -18.04 -7.82
CA LYS A 31 -33.36 -16.89 -8.63
C LYS A 31 -34.11 -17.29 -9.90
N ILE A 32 -33.75 -18.41 -10.52
CA ILE A 32 -34.50 -18.95 -11.66
C ILE A 32 -35.87 -19.47 -11.20
N THR A 33 -35.93 -20.17 -10.05
CA THR A 33 -37.20 -20.61 -9.46
C THR A 33 -38.11 -19.45 -9.04
N GLU A 34 -37.55 -18.27 -8.75
CA GLU A 34 -38.30 -17.05 -8.44
C GLU A 34 -38.82 -16.29 -9.70
N GLY A 35 -38.60 -16.82 -10.91
CA GLY A 35 -39.24 -16.32 -12.13
C GLY A 35 -38.66 -15.02 -12.71
N VAL A 36 -37.45 -14.63 -12.32
CA VAL A 36 -36.77 -13.44 -12.86
C VAL A 36 -36.13 -13.78 -14.21
N SER A 37 -36.84 -13.50 -15.32
CA SER A 37 -36.38 -13.82 -16.69
C SER A 37 -35.47 -12.75 -17.33
N ASP A 38 -35.34 -11.56 -16.74
CA ASP A 38 -34.57 -10.46 -17.33
C ASP A 38 -33.14 -10.39 -16.78
N ILE A 39 -32.32 -11.39 -17.08
CA ILE A 39 -30.88 -11.35 -16.80
C ILE A 39 -30.13 -10.94 -18.07
N ASN A 40 -29.90 -9.63 -18.20
CA ASN A 40 -29.06 -9.07 -19.24
C ASN A 40 -27.62 -9.59 -19.05
N SER A 41 -27.21 -10.60 -19.82
CA SER A 41 -25.97 -11.38 -19.61
C SER A 41 -24.67 -10.55 -19.70
N LYS A 42 -24.74 -9.28 -20.11
CA LYS A 42 -23.60 -8.35 -20.15
C LYS A 42 -23.29 -7.71 -18.80
N ASN A 43 -24.26 -7.61 -17.88
CA ASN A 43 -24.04 -6.99 -16.56
C ASN A 43 -23.49 -7.99 -15.53
N TRP A 44 -23.75 -9.29 -15.71
CA TRP A 44 -23.37 -10.31 -14.73
C TRP A 44 -21.87 -10.66 -14.80
N ALA A 45 -21.27 -10.72 -16.00
CA ALA A 45 -19.83 -10.92 -16.19
C ALA A 45 -18.97 -9.78 -15.61
N ASN A 46 -19.54 -8.59 -15.45
CA ASN A 46 -18.88 -7.45 -14.80
C ASN A 46 -18.97 -7.51 -13.26
N TYR A 47 -19.89 -8.29 -12.70
CA TYR A 47 -20.04 -8.45 -11.24
C TYR A 47 -19.12 -9.54 -10.70
N GLU A 48 -18.87 -10.61 -11.47
CA GLU A 48 -17.97 -11.70 -11.08
C GLU A 48 -16.47 -11.33 -11.08
N ASN A 49 -16.08 -10.22 -11.73
CA ASN A 49 -14.66 -9.88 -11.91
C ASN A 49 -14.27 -8.50 -11.39
N LYS A 50 -15.12 -7.84 -10.57
CA LYS A 50 -14.72 -6.60 -9.92
C LYS A 50 -13.75 -6.94 -8.79
N THR A 51 -12.45 -6.93 -9.09
CA THR A 51 -11.42 -7.05 -8.06
C THR A 51 -11.58 -5.90 -7.08
N VAL A 52 -12.03 -6.20 -5.87
CA VAL A 52 -12.22 -5.22 -4.80
C VAL A 52 -10.90 -4.47 -4.58
N LYS A 53 -10.92 -3.15 -4.75
CA LYS A 53 -9.76 -2.31 -4.49
C LYS A 53 -9.64 -2.13 -2.99
N LYS A 54 -8.96 -3.08 -2.35
CA LYS A 54 -8.67 -3.04 -0.92
C LYS A 54 -7.32 -2.38 -0.66
N ILE A 55 -7.29 -1.39 0.22
CA ILE A 55 -6.05 -0.72 0.66
C ILE A 55 -5.93 -0.89 2.17
N THR A 56 -4.73 -1.18 2.66
CA THR A 56 -4.42 -1.21 4.09
C THR A 56 -3.44 -0.10 4.42
N VAL A 57 -3.73 0.66 5.47
CA VAL A 57 -2.82 1.65 6.08
C VAL A 57 -2.39 1.09 7.43
N VAL A 58 -1.08 1.06 7.67
CA VAL A 58 -0.47 0.52 8.89
C VAL A 58 0.04 1.67 9.73
N GLY A 59 -0.53 1.83 10.93
CA GLY A 59 -0.23 2.85 11.93
C GLY A 59 -1.36 3.87 12.11
N GLY A 60 -1.94 3.96 13.31
CA GLY A 60 -2.94 4.97 13.69
C GLY A 60 -2.38 6.34 14.06
N GLY A 61 -1.19 6.70 13.56
CA GLY A 61 -0.59 8.03 13.78
C GLY A 61 -1.22 9.11 12.92
N GLU A 62 -0.80 10.36 13.10
CA GLU A 62 -1.30 11.51 12.32
C GLU A 62 -1.20 11.28 10.81
N LEU A 63 -0.07 10.76 10.34
CA LEU A 63 0.14 10.44 8.92
C LEU A 63 -0.83 9.33 8.45
N GLY A 64 -1.02 8.27 9.23
CA GLY A 64 -1.92 7.17 8.89
C GLY A 64 -3.39 7.60 8.86
N VAL A 65 -3.82 8.42 9.82
CA VAL A 65 -5.16 9.01 9.85
C VAL A 65 -5.37 9.94 8.65
N ALA A 66 -4.41 10.82 8.35
CA ALA A 66 -4.46 11.72 7.20
C ALA A 66 -4.51 10.94 5.87
N CYS A 67 -3.70 9.89 5.72
CA CYS A 67 -3.75 8.99 4.56
C CYS A 67 -5.12 8.32 4.43
N THR A 68 -5.67 7.81 5.53
CA THR A 68 -6.97 7.13 5.56
C THR A 68 -8.08 8.07 5.11
N LEU A 69 -8.13 9.29 5.67
CA LEU A 69 -9.09 10.33 5.29
C LEU A 69 -8.94 10.73 3.82
N ALA A 70 -7.71 10.93 3.33
CA ALA A 70 -7.46 11.33 1.95
C ALA A 70 -7.88 10.26 0.95
N ILE A 71 -7.63 8.97 1.25
CA ILE A 71 -8.03 7.84 0.41
C ILE A 71 -9.56 7.71 0.40
N SER A 72 -10.19 7.84 1.57
CA SER A 72 -11.65 7.80 1.70
C SER A 72 -12.32 8.95 0.94
N ALA A 73 -11.84 10.18 1.13
CA ALA A 73 -12.40 11.38 0.48
C ALA A 73 -12.26 11.35 -1.05
N LYS A 74 -11.19 10.72 -1.57
CA LYS A 74 -10.98 10.56 -3.02
C LYS A 74 -11.69 9.33 -3.61
N GLY A 75 -12.31 8.47 -2.79
CA GLY A 75 -12.99 7.26 -3.27
C GLY A 75 -12.06 6.28 -3.99
N LEU A 76 -10.78 6.20 -3.59
CA LEU A 76 -9.78 5.39 -4.31
C LEU A 76 -9.90 3.88 -4.04
N ALA A 77 -10.51 3.51 -2.91
CA ALA A 77 -10.63 2.14 -2.44
C ALA A 77 -12.10 1.75 -2.26
N ASP A 78 -12.46 0.53 -2.65
CA ASP A 78 -13.77 -0.05 -2.32
C ASP A 78 -13.80 -0.51 -0.85
N ARG A 79 -12.63 -0.84 -0.27
CA ARG A 79 -12.44 -1.16 1.15
C ARG A 79 -11.12 -0.61 1.65
N LEU A 80 -11.13 0.05 2.79
CA LEU A 80 -9.96 0.63 3.43
C LEU A 80 -9.82 0.04 4.84
N VAL A 81 -8.62 -0.43 5.18
CA VAL A 81 -8.32 -0.96 6.51
C VAL A 81 -7.26 -0.10 7.15
N LEU A 82 -7.54 0.45 8.32
CA LEU A 82 -6.54 1.10 9.18
C LEU A 82 -6.13 0.10 10.26
N LEU A 83 -4.90 -0.40 10.17
CA LEU A 83 -4.28 -1.21 11.20
C LEU A 83 -3.64 -0.30 12.24
N ASP A 84 -4.24 -0.21 13.42
CA ASP A 84 -3.61 0.47 14.55
C ASP A 84 -2.92 -0.52 15.48
N LEU A 85 -1.61 -0.33 15.60
CA LEU A 85 -0.72 -1.15 16.42
C LEU A 85 -0.29 -0.40 17.68
N SER A 86 -0.85 0.77 17.93
CA SER A 86 -0.54 1.55 19.12
C SER A 86 -1.36 1.09 20.32
N GLU A 87 -0.70 1.05 21.48
CA GLU A 87 -1.33 0.67 22.75
C GLU A 87 -2.24 1.78 23.32
N GLY A 88 -2.28 2.97 22.69
CA GLY A 88 -3.03 4.13 23.18
C GLY A 88 -3.88 4.77 22.09
N THR A 89 -5.14 5.09 22.42
CA THR A 89 -6.05 5.78 21.49
C THR A 89 -5.60 7.22 21.29
N LYS A 90 -5.03 7.53 20.12
CA LYS A 90 -4.75 8.91 19.71
C LYS A 90 -6.05 9.61 19.31
N GLY A 91 -6.16 10.92 19.57
CA GLY A 91 -7.37 11.71 19.27
C GLY A 91 -7.88 11.51 17.83
N GLY A 92 -6.98 11.50 16.84
CA GLY A 92 -7.36 11.30 15.43
C GLY A 92 -8.01 9.94 15.12
N MET A 93 -7.75 8.89 15.93
CA MET A 93 -8.46 7.61 15.79
C MET A 93 -9.85 7.65 16.40
N MET A 94 -10.01 8.37 17.51
CA MET A 94 -11.31 8.60 18.10
C MET A 94 -12.20 9.35 17.10
N ASP A 95 -11.64 10.35 16.43
CA ASP A 95 -12.34 11.10 15.37
C ASP A 95 -12.77 10.19 14.22
N LEU A 96 -11.89 9.32 13.72
CA LEU A 96 -12.25 8.35 12.67
C LEU A 96 -13.40 7.42 13.08
N ASN A 97 -13.40 6.96 14.33
CA ASN A 97 -14.49 6.14 14.87
C ASN A 97 -15.79 6.95 14.98
N ILE A 98 -15.72 8.21 15.39
CA ILE A 98 -16.90 9.10 15.51
C ILE A 98 -17.50 9.38 14.12
N PHE A 99 -16.66 9.68 13.13
CA PHE A 99 -17.12 9.95 11.77
C PHE A 99 -17.68 8.70 11.06
N ASN A 100 -17.32 7.50 11.52
CA ASN A 100 -17.77 6.21 11.00
C ASN A 100 -17.77 6.18 9.47
N LEU A 101 -16.59 6.43 8.89
CA LEU A 101 -16.44 6.59 7.45
C LEU A 101 -16.90 5.33 6.70
N PRO A 102 -17.65 5.49 5.60
CA PRO A 102 -18.09 4.34 4.82
C PRO A 102 -16.89 3.59 4.25
N ASN A 103 -16.94 2.25 4.31
CA ASN A 103 -15.92 1.34 3.79
C ASN A 103 -14.54 1.40 4.49
N VAL A 104 -14.46 2.03 5.68
CA VAL A 104 -13.24 2.05 6.49
C VAL A 104 -13.40 1.09 7.68
N GLU A 105 -12.48 0.15 7.81
CA GLU A 105 -12.39 -0.78 8.93
C GLU A 105 -11.17 -0.45 9.77
N ILE A 106 -11.34 -0.24 11.08
CA ILE A 106 -10.25 -0.04 12.02
C ILE A 106 -10.03 -1.34 12.78
N SER A 107 -8.84 -1.93 12.67
CA SER A 107 -8.51 -3.20 13.31
C SER A 107 -7.14 -3.15 13.96
N LYS A 108 -6.94 -3.96 14.99
CA LYS A 108 -5.63 -4.22 15.59
C LYS A 108 -4.99 -5.50 15.07
N ASP A 109 -5.78 -6.37 14.45
CA ASP A 109 -5.33 -7.67 13.94
C ASP A 109 -4.83 -7.54 12.50
N PRO A 110 -3.55 -7.90 12.21
CA PRO A 110 -3.03 -7.93 10.84
C PRO A 110 -3.84 -8.78 9.87
N SER A 111 -4.62 -9.76 10.33
CA SER A 111 -5.48 -10.58 9.46
C SER A 111 -6.51 -9.75 8.68
N ALA A 112 -6.94 -8.62 9.22
CA ALA A 112 -7.84 -7.68 8.54
C ALA A 112 -7.23 -7.12 7.25
N SER A 113 -5.91 -7.16 7.08
CA SER A 113 -5.22 -6.74 5.85
C SER A 113 -5.31 -7.73 4.68
N ALA A 114 -5.96 -8.89 4.86
CA ALA A 114 -5.98 -9.94 3.84
C ALA A 114 -6.49 -9.45 2.48
N HIS A 115 -5.80 -9.89 1.41
CA HIS A 115 -6.11 -9.57 0.01
C HIS A 115 -6.07 -8.07 -0.37
N SER A 116 -5.28 -7.26 0.35
CA SER A 116 -5.03 -5.87 -0.02
C SER A 116 -4.22 -5.76 -1.31
N LYS A 117 -4.55 -4.77 -2.15
CA LYS A 117 -3.79 -4.42 -3.36
C LYS A 117 -2.61 -3.51 -3.03
N VAL A 118 -2.78 -2.64 -2.05
CA VAL A 118 -1.75 -1.73 -1.56
C VAL A 118 -1.71 -1.78 -0.03
N VAL A 119 -0.51 -1.88 0.53
CA VAL A 119 -0.26 -1.81 1.97
C VAL A 119 0.68 -0.63 2.23
N ILE A 120 0.22 0.36 2.99
CA ILE A 120 0.94 1.61 3.26
C ILE A 120 1.48 1.57 4.69
N PHE A 121 2.81 1.66 4.84
CA PHE A 121 3.47 1.70 6.14
C PHE A 121 3.68 3.15 6.58
N THR A 122 3.06 3.53 7.70
CA THR A 122 3.17 4.87 8.32
C THR A 122 3.64 4.80 9.78
N VAL A 123 3.98 3.60 10.27
CA VAL A 123 4.44 3.36 11.64
C VAL A 123 5.85 3.90 11.85
N ASN A 124 6.02 4.75 12.87
CA ASN A 124 7.32 5.28 13.31
C ASN A 124 7.36 5.35 14.83
N SER A 125 8.44 4.85 15.44
CA SER A 125 8.72 4.97 16.87
C SER A 125 9.68 6.12 17.13
N LEU A 126 9.15 7.35 17.13
CA LEU A 126 9.89 8.58 17.50
C LEU A 126 9.95 8.77 19.03
N GLY A 127 10.31 7.71 19.77
CA GLY A 127 10.43 7.78 21.23
C GLY A 127 11.65 8.59 21.69
N ASN A 128 11.76 8.81 23.00
CA ASN A 128 12.84 9.55 23.68
C ASN A 128 14.22 8.83 23.64
N SER A 129 14.56 8.14 22.55
CA SER A 129 15.88 7.53 22.36
C SER A 129 16.96 8.59 22.26
N GLN A 130 18.10 8.33 22.89
CA GLN A 130 19.23 9.23 22.92
C GLN A 130 20.02 9.27 21.59
N SER A 131 19.91 8.22 20.75
CA SER A 131 20.66 8.06 19.50
C SER A 131 19.76 7.80 18.29
N TYR A 132 20.15 8.34 17.13
CA TYR A 132 19.51 8.08 15.83
C TYR A 132 19.48 6.58 15.49
N LEU A 133 20.56 5.85 15.79
CA LEU A 133 20.64 4.41 15.50
C LEU A 133 19.61 3.61 16.32
N ASP A 134 19.35 4.01 17.55
CA ASP A 134 18.36 3.34 18.40
C ASP A 134 16.94 3.52 17.84
N VAL A 135 16.63 4.70 17.29
CA VAL A 135 15.34 4.98 16.62
C VAL A 135 15.17 4.05 15.43
N VAL A 136 16.19 3.97 14.57
CA VAL A 136 16.17 3.11 13.38
C VAL A 136 16.03 1.65 13.78
N GLN A 137 16.80 1.17 14.76
CA GLN A 137 16.75 -0.21 15.20
C GLN A 137 15.36 -0.61 15.72
N ARG A 138 14.73 0.24 16.54
CA ARG A 138 13.36 0.01 17.01
C ARG A 138 12.36 -0.06 15.85
N ASN A 139 12.49 0.81 14.85
CA ASN A 139 11.65 0.75 13.66
C ASN A 139 11.86 -0.56 12.88
N VAL A 140 13.11 -1.02 12.75
CA VAL A 140 13.43 -2.30 12.11
C VAL A 140 12.80 -3.47 12.87
N ASP A 141 12.86 -3.47 14.20
CA ASP A 141 12.29 -4.54 15.02
C ASP A 141 10.76 -4.61 14.89
N MET A 142 10.08 -3.46 14.84
CA MET A 142 8.65 -3.42 14.52
C MET A 142 8.35 -3.98 13.11
N PHE A 143 9.15 -3.59 12.11
CA PHE A 143 8.97 -4.07 10.74
C PHE A 143 9.22 -5.58 10.62
N ARG A 144 10.15 -6.14 11.41
CA ARG A 144 10.43 -7.58 11.44
C ARG A 144 9.20 -8.40 11.83
N ALA A 145 8.35 -7.87 12.71
CA ALA A 145 7.10 -8.52 13.07
C ALA A 145 5.99 -8.30 12.01
N LEU A 146 5.88 -7.07 11.48
CA LEU A 146 4.74 -6.68 10.65
C LEU A 146 4.86 -7.07 9.18
N VAL A 147 6.02 -6.85 8.57
CA VAL A 147 6.19 -7.00 7.12
C VAL A 147 5.93 -8.45 6.67
N PRO A 148 6.49 -9.49 7.33
CA PRO A 148 6.22 -10.87 6.94
C PRO A 148 4.74 -11.26 7.11
N ALA A 149 4.09 -10.82 8.19
CA ALA A 149 2.68 -11.09 8.45
C ALA A 149 1.78 -10.47 7.37
N LEU A 150 2.00 -9.19 7.04
CA LEU A 150 1.23 -8.49 6.01
C LEU A 150 1.52 -9.03 4.60
N GLY A 151 2.76 -9.44 4.33
CA GLY A 151 3.15 -10.12 3.10
C GLY A 151 2.46 -11.48 2.95
N HIS A 152 2.27 -12.22 4.05
CA HIS A 152 1.56 -13.49 4.07
C HIS A 152 0.06 -13.32 3.76
N TYR A 153 -0.61 -12.35 4.41
CA TYR A 153 -2.03 -12.07 4.17
C TYR A 153 -2.31 -11.43 2.80
N SER A 154 -1.32 -10.74 2.24
CA SER A 154 -1.44 -10.00 0.97
C SER A 154 -0.25 -10.23 0.03
N PRO A 155 -0.05 -11.45 -0.50
CA PRO A 155 1.13 -11.82 -1.30
C PRO A 155 1.23 -11.11 -2.65
N ASN A 156 0.11 -10.55 -3.12
CA ASN A 156 -0.02 -9.84 -4.39
C ASN A 156 -0.08 -8.31 -4.24
N SER A 157 0.21 -7.79 -3.06
CA SER A 157 0.16 -6.36 -2.78
C SER A 157 1.40 -5.60 -3.27
N VAL A 158 1.24 -4.28 -3.43
CA VAL A 158 2.34 -3.32 -3.48
C VAL A 158 2.51 -2.73 -2.08
N LEU A 159 3.75 -2.73 -1.58
CA LEU A 159 4.12 -2.17 -0.29
C LEU A 159 4.62 -0.74 -0.51
N LEU A 160 3.91 0.24 0.07
CA LEU A 160 4.28 1.65 0.03
C LEU A 160 4.80 2.07 1.41
N VAL A 161 6.03 2.56 1.48
CA VAL A 161 6.70 2.88 2.75
C VAL A 161 6.81 4.40 2.90
N ALA A 162 6.16 4.93 3.93
CA ALA A 162 6.26 6.33 4.35
C ALA A 162 6.93 6.49 5.73
N SER A 163 7.24 5.38 6.40
CA SER A 163 7.99 5.33 7.65
C SER A 163 9.42 5.85 7.46
N GLN A 164 9.92 6.62 8.43
CA GLN A 164 11.21 7.30 8.35
C GLN A 164 12.30 6.56 9.15
N PRO A 165 13.57 6.62 8.71
CA PRO A 165 14.06 7.18 7.44
C PRO A 165 13.62 6.34 6.23
N VAL A 166 13.01 6.97 5.23
CA VAL A 166 12.22 6.27 4.19
C VAL A 166 13.08 5.33 3.36
N GLU A 167 14.30 5.70 3.05
CA GLU A 167 15.25 4.92 2.24
C GLU A 167 15.62 3.61 2.94
N VAL A 168 16.02 3.70 4.22
CA VAL A 168 16.40 2.55 5.04
C VAL A 168 15.19 1.66 5.28
N MET A 169 14.05 2.24 5.66
CA MET A 169 12.83 1.47 5.95
C MET A 169 12.26 0.80 4.70
N THR A 170 12.40 1.41 3.52
CA THR A 170 12.05 0.79 2.23
C THR A 170 12.95 -0.42 1.95
N TYR A 171 14.26 -0.29 2.15
CA TYR A 171 15.19 -1.39 1.98
C TYR A 171 14.89 -2.55 2.95
N VAL A 172 14.64 -2.24 4.22
CA VAL A 172 14.27 -3.22 5.25
C VAL A 172 12.97 -3.92 4.87
N THR A 173 11.95 -3.18 4.42
CA THR A 173 10.68 -3.75 3.95
C THR A 173 10.88 -4.69 2.78
N TRP A 174 11.73 -4.33 1.82
CA TRP A 174 12.06 -5.18 0.69
C TRP A 174 12.72 -6.48 1.13
N LYS A 175 13.71 -6.41 2.03
CA LYS A 175 14.40 -7.60 2.53
C LYS A 175 13.49 -8.51 3.36
N LEU A 176 12.62 -7.94 4.19
CA LEU A 176 11.73 -8.70 5.07
C LEU A 176 10.51 -9.29 4.34
N SER A 177 10.00 -8.62 3.31
CA SER A 177 8.82 -9.08 2.55
C SER A 177 9.14 -10.20 1.57
N ALA A 178 10.40 -10.34 1.15
CA ALA A 178 10.82 -11.19 0.03
C ALA A 178 10.07 -10.90 -1.28
N PHE A 179 9.50 -9.70 -1.43
CA PHE A 179 8.82 -9.28 -2.65
C PHE A 179 9.83 -8.87 -3.74
N PRO A 180 9.44 -8.95 -5.02
CA PRO A 180 10.22 -8.31 -6.07
C PRO A 180 10.34 -6.81 -5.80
N ALA A 181 11.49 -6.23 -6.11
CA ALA A 181 11.78 -4.81 -5.86
C ALA A 181 10.75 -3.87 -6.53
N THR A 182 10.13 -4.31 -7.62
CA THR A 182 9.07 -3.56 -8.34
C THR A 182 7.78 -3.39 -7.53
N ARG A 183 7.60 -4.12 -6.41
CA ARG A 183 6.42 -4.04 -5.54
C ARG A 183 6.70 -3.38 -4.19
N VAL A 184 7.90 -2.86 -3.97
CA VAL A 184 8.25 -2.15 -2.72
C VAL A 184 8.72 -0.76 -3.08
N ILE A 185 7.92 0.24 -2.68
CA ILE A 185 8.09 1.63 -3.09
C ILE A 185 8.18 2.50 -1.84
N GLY A 186 9.23 3.29 -1.71
CA GLY A 186 9.32 4.35 -0.71
C GLY A 186 8.67 5.63 -1.22
N THR A 187 8.06 6.43 -0.35
CA THR A 187 7.51 7.75 -0.75
C THR A 187 8.60 8.72 -1.19
N GLY A 188 9.82 8.56 -0.67
CA GLY A 188 11.02 9.35 -0.97
C GLY A 188 10.75 10.85 -1.01
N CYS A 189 11.38 11.52 -1.98
CA CYS A 189 11.29 12.97 -2.19
C CYS A 189 10.04 13.42 -2.98
N ASN A 190 8.97 12.61 -3.07
CA ASN A 190 7.77 13.01 -3.81
C ASN A 190 7.13 14.29 -3.24
N LEU A 191 7.02 14.38 -1.90
CA LEU A 191 6.49 15.57 -1.25
C LEU A 191 7.44 16.78 -1.38
N ASP A 192 8.76 16.56 -1.30
CA ASP A 192 9.75 17.62 -1.50
C ASP A 192 9.70 18.19 -2.92
N SER A 193 9.50 17.34 -3.93
CA SER A 193 9.30 17.75 -5.33
C SER A 193 8.07 18.64 -5.48
N GLN A 194 6.94 18.25 -4.87
CA GLN A 194 5.71 19.05 -4.89
C GLN A 194 5.88 20.39 -4.14
N ARG A 195 6.60 20.39 -3.01
CA ARG A 195 6.91 21.63 -2.26
C ARG A 195 7.79 22.57 -3.08
N LEU A 196 8.83 22.06 -3.74
CA LEU A 196 9.68 22.87 -4.60
C LEU A 196 8.90 23.45 -5.79
N GLN A 197 8.07 22.62 -6.44
CA GLN A 197 7.21 23.07 -7.52
C GLN A 197 6.24 24.17 -7.08
N TYR A 198 5.67 24.05 -5.87
CA TYR A 198 4.82 25.08 -5.28
C TYR A 198 5.57 26.39 -5.04
N ILE A 199 6.79 26.35 -4.47
CA ILE A 199 7.60 27.55 -4.25
C ILE A 199 7.91 28.26 -5.57
N ILE A 200 8.34 27.52 -6.59
CA ILE A 200 8.70 28.11 -7.89
C ILE A 200 7.48 28.75 -8.55
N THR A 201 6.33 28.06 -8.52
CA THR A 201 5.11 28.54 -9.18
C THR A 201 4.48 29.71 -8.43
N ASN A 202 4.36 29.62 -7.10
CA ASN A 202 3.54 30.56 -6.31
C ASN A 202 4.36 31.69 -5.69
N VAL A 203 5.60 31.41 -5.23
CA VAL A 203 6.44 32.41 -4.57
C VAL A 203 7.24 33.20 -5.59
N LEU A 204 7.90 32.50 -6.52
CA LEU A 204 8.71 33.16 -7.56
C LEU A 204 7.88 33.66 -8.75
N LYS A 205 6.57 33.34 -8.80
CA LYS A 205 5.64 33.66 -9.89
C LYS A 205 6.19 33.31 -11.27
N ALA A 206 7.08 32.33 -11.34
CA ALA A 206 7.65 31.89 -12.60
C ALA A 206 6.55 31.16 -13.38
N GLN A 207 6.39 31.49 -14.66
CA GLN A 207 5.55 30.69 -15.56
C GLN A 207 6.25 29.35 -15.84
N THR A 208 6.03 28.39 -14.95
CA THR A 208 6.48 26.99 -15.10
C THR A 208 5.43 26.12 -15.77
N SER A 209 4.47 26.71 -16.49
CA SER A 209 3.44 25.97 -17.22
C SER A 209 4.08 24.87 -18.07
N GLY A 210 3.86 23.61 -17.68
CA GLY A 210 4.39 22.42 -18.35
C GLY A 210 5.77 21.91 -17.87
N LYS A 211 6.46 22.55 -16.92
CA LYS A 211 7.76 22.09 -16.40
C LYS A 211 7.61 21.43 -15.02
N SER A 212 7.74 20.10 -14.99
CA SER A 212 7.81 19.33 -13.74
C SER A 212 9.19 19.45 -13.11
N VAL A 213 9.22 19.75 -11.81
CA VAL A 213 10.45 19.85 -11.02
C VAL A 213 10.53 18.62 -10.10
N TRP A 214 11.71 18.03 -10.03
CA TRP A 214 11.94 16.81 -9.28
C TRP A 214 13.07 17.01 -8.29
N VAL A 215 12.85 16.58 -7.06
CA VAL A 215 13.87 16.39 -6.04
C VAL A 215 14.14 14.89 -5.96
N ILE A 216 15.41 14.51 -6.08
CA ILE A 216 15.87 13.13 -5.99
C ILE A 216 17.03 13.07 -4.99
N GLY A 217 17.19 11.94 -4.30
CA GLY A 217 18.22 11.76 -3.28
C GLY A 217 17.63 11.20 -1.99
N GLU A 218 18.39 11.35 -0.91
CA GLU A 218 18.01 10.93 0.44
C GLU A 218 17.16 11.99 1.16
N GLN A 219 16.18 11.54 1.93
CA GLN A 219 15.35 12.38 2.78
C GLN A 219 16.01 12.63 4.16
N GLY A 220 16.84 13.68 4.29
CA GLY A 220 17.53 14.04 5.56
C GLY A 220 17.87 15.54 5.66
N GLU A 221 18.50 15.99 6.76
CA GLU A 221 19.02 17.38 6.87
C GLU A 221 20.19 17.64 5.89
N ASP A 222 20.94 16.59 5.55
CA ASP A 222 21.76 16.52 4.34
C ASP A 222 20.88 16.37 3.10
N LYS A 223 19.89 17.28 2.94
CA LYS A 223 19.35 17.60 1.62
C LYS A 223 20.51 18.23 0.87
N ALA A 224 21.38 17.40 0.32
CA ALA A 224 21.99 17.72 -0.95
C ALA A 224 20.81 17.94 -1.89
N LEU A 225 20.32 19.19 -1.92
CA LEU A 225 19.59 19.75 -3.03
C LEU A 225 20.56 19.52 -4.18
N LEU A 226 20.46 18.35 -4.82
CA LEU A 226 21.33 18.03 -5.93
C LEU A 226 21.00 19.12 -6.94
N ASN A 227 21.94 20.03 -7.08
CA ASN A 227 21.82 21.26 -7.83
C ASN A 227 21.92 20.93 -9.33
N LEU A 228 21.19 19.90 -9.77
CA LEU A 228 21.39 19.20 -11.04
C LEU A 228 20.20 19.36 -12.00
N ILE A 229 19.23 20.24 -11.74
CA ILE A 229 18.16 20.50 -12.71
C ILE A 229 17.97 22.00 -13.04
N LEU A 230 18.63 22.91 -12.32
CA LEU A 230 18.66 24.32 -12.78
C LEU A 230 19.66 24.54 -13.92
N GLN A 231 20.72 23.74 -14.03
CA GLN A 231 21.69 23.87 -15.13
C GLN A 231 21.26 23.14 -16.41
N ALA A 232 20.50 22.05 -16.30
CA ALA A 232 19.98 21.31 -17.46
C ALA A 232 18.84 22.04 -18.19
N LEU A 233 18.22 23.05 -17.57
CA LEU A 233 17.25 23.92 -18.25
C LEU A 233 17.88 25.09 -18.99
N TYR A 234 19.20 25.32 -18.83
CA TYR A 234 19.89 26.44 -19.47
C TYR A 234 20.76 26.02 -20.66
N GLN A 235 21.10 24.74 -20.82
CA GLN A 235 21.84 24.26 -21.99
C GLN A 235 21.29 22.93 -22.54
N ASP A 236 20.80 23.03 -23.78
CA ASP A 236 20.54 22.01 -24.79
C ASP A 236 19.30 21.09 -24.72
N PRO A 237 18.46 21.09 -25.79
CA PRO A 237 17.22 20.31 -25.87
C PRO A 237 17.40 18.85 -26.33
N LEU A 238 18.58 18.22 -26.19
CA LEU A 238 18.90 16.96 -26.89
C LEU A 238 19.37 15.76 -26.05
N ILE A 239 19.24 15.76 -24.72
CA ILE A 239 19.65 14.59 -23.92
C ILE A 239 18.42 13.87 -23.34
N TYR A 240 17.71 13.17 -24.22
CA TYR A 240 16.89 12.01 -23.85
C TYR A 240 17.78 10.77 -23.84
N THR A 241 18.40 10.41 -22.71
CA THR A 241 18.76 9.01 -22.44
C THR A 241 18.96 8.81 -20.94
N LEU A 242 18.10 7.98 -20.36
CA LEU A 242 18.30 7.35 -19.06
C LEU A 242 19.71 6.75 -18.94
N LYS A 243 20.45 7.14 -17.90
CA LYS A 243 21.48 6.28 -17.30
C LYS A 243 21.52 6.55 -15.79
N PHE A 244 20.67 5.84 -15.05
CA PHE A 244 20.88 5.64 -13.62
C PHE A 244 22.09 4.73 -13.48
N PHE A 245 23.18 5.23 -12.88
CA PHE A 245 24.31 4.41 -12.49
C PHE A 245 24.55 4.59 -10.98
N LEU A 246 24.33 3.50 -10.25
CA LEU A 246 24.80 3.24 -8.89
C LEU A 246 26.33 3.33 -8.85
N ILE A 247 26.92 4.19 -8.00
CA ILE A 247 28.29 4.07 -7.44
C ILE A 247 28.26 4.79 -6.07
N THR A 248 27.96 4.06 -4.99
CA THR A 248 28.89 3.59 -3.93
C THR A 248 29.71 4.67 -3.24
N SER A 249 29.57 4.71 -1.91
CA SER A 249 30.39 5.45 -0.96
C SER A 249 31.88 5.17 -1.12
N THR A 250 32.70 6.21 -0.99
CA THR A 250 34.03 6.10 -0.40
C THR A 250 34.16 7.20 0.66
N PRO A 251 34.44 6.87 1.92
CA PRO A 251 34.70 7.88 2.95
C PRO A 251 36.14 8.41 2.83
N GLN A 252 36.32 9.70 3.10
CA GLN A 252 37.58 10.24 3.65
C GLN A 252 37.44 10.34 5.16
#